data_AF-A0A661V3L0-F1
#
_entry.id   AF-A0A661V3L0-F1
#
_cell.length_a   1.000
_cell.length_b   1.000
_cell.length_c   1.000
_cell.angle_alpha   90.00
_cell.angle_beta   90.00
_cell.angle_gamma   90.00
#
_symmetry.space_group_name_H-M   'P 1'
#
loop_
_entity.id
_entity.type
_entity.pdbx_description
1 polymer ?
#
loop_
_entity_poly.entity_id
_entity_poly.type
_entity_poly.pdbx_seq_one_letter_code
_entity_poly.pdbx_strand_id
1 'polypeptide(L)'
;MSVTVKLKQTLSITRKELEGYFGSPMALIFVGAFLAVTLFSFFWVDTFFARGIADVRPLFRWMPVLMIFLVAALTMRQWSEEQRSGTLEVLLSLPVSEIQLVVGKFLAVMALVVVALALTFFLPITVELLGPLDWGPVVGGYLAAILLAAAYTAIGLFVSSRTDNQIVALILTALLCGLFYLVGSSGVTDFVGDRLGEILRAVGSGSRFESIQRGVVDLRDLLYYLSLAGVFLTFNVASLRSKGWSTGEQTLPHRRSVVLTTVLVALNLVLVNVWVYPLRSLRLDLTAQREYTLSQTTRDLLSNLQEPLLIRGYFSEKTHPLLAPLVPRIRDTLREYQVASGGMVQLEIIDPTKHPEKEAEANQTYGIRPSPFQVGGRYETSIINSYFDILIRYGDQNVVLSYSDLIEVEASRAGGVEVRLRNLEYDLTSSIKKVVYGFQSVEAILAALEEPAELTIYVTPDTLPGWLQEEGVPQTIEKVAQDIAAESGGKFTYKVVNPDAPDSPVTRQELYDTYGLQPFAVSPFSNESYYLHVVLRVGDQTQVVYPSGEMAEADVRTAIESALKRVAPGFLQVVGLWTPPAEPTQDMFGQMQ
;
A
#
# COMPACT_ATOMS: atom_id res chain seq x y z
N MET A 1 23.12 -38.53 -23.56
CA MET A 1 22.68 -38.56 -24.97
C MET A 1 21.20 -38.18 -25.16
N SER A 2 20.26 -38.59 -24.28
CA SER A 2 18.82 -38.28 -24.41
C SER A 2 18.45 -36.78 -24.27
N VAL A 3 19.00 -36.06 -23.28
CA VAL A 3 18.66 -34.64 -23.02
C VAL A 3 19.08 -33.72 -24.16
N THR A 4 20.27 -33.94 -24.72
CA THR A 4 20.81 -33.14 -25.84
C THR A 4 19.98 -33.30 -27.11
N VAL A 5 19.50 -34.53 -27.39
CA VAL A 5 18.59 -34.79 -28.52
C VAL A 5 17.25 -34.10 -28.29
N LYS A 6 16.71 -34.17 -27.06
CA LYS A 6 15.44 -33.51 -26.72
C LYS A 6 15.50 -31.99 -26.85
N LEU A 7 16.63 -31.39 -26.47
CA LEU A 7 16.89 -29.96 -26.60
C LEU A 7 17.01 -29.55 -28.08
N LYS A 8 17.74 -30.31 -28.90
CA LYS A 8 17.85 -30.08 -30.35
C LYS A 8 16.50 -30.12 -31.05
N GLN A 9 15.62 -31.06 -30.68
CA GLN A 9 14.27 -31.15 -31.22
C GLN A 9 13.44 -29.91 -30.87
N THR A 10 13.50 -29.45 -29.62
CA THR A 10 12.76 -28.26 -29.17
C THR A 10 13.22 -27.02 -29.92
N LEU A 11 14.53 -26.81 -30.03
CA LEU A 11 15.12 -25.70 -30.78
C LEU A 11 14.79 -25.74 -32.27
N SER A 12 14.72 -26.94 -32.87
CA SER A 12 14.32 -27.10 -34.27
C SER A 12 12.87 -26.66 -34.50
N ILE A 13 11.97 -26.97 -33.57
CA ILE A 13 10.57 -26.52 -33.62
C ILE A 13 10.51 -25.01 -33.47
N THR A 14 11.20 -24.46 -32.47
CA THR A 14 11.26 -23.00 -32.25
C THR A 14 11.78 -22.27 -33.48
N ARG A 15 12.82 -22.77 -34.13
CA ARG A 15 13.36 -22.19 -35.35
C ARG A 15 12.34 -22.20 -36.50
N LYS A 16 11.66 -23.33 -36.72
CA LYS A 16 10.61 -23.44 -37.75
C LYS A 16 9.50 -22.41 -37.52
N GLU A 17 9.04 -22.26 -36.28
CA GLU A 17 7.99 -21.29 -35.94
C GLU A 17 8.47 -19.84 -36.14
N LEU A 18 9.70 -19.52 -35.74
CA LEU A 18 10.31 -18.21 -35.97
C LEU A 18 10.45 -17.88 -37.45
N GLU A 19 10.91 -18.83 -38.28
CA GLU A 19 10.97 -18.66 -39.73
C GLU A 19 9.57 -18.41 -40.32
N GLY A 20 8.53 -19.07 -39.80
CA GLY A 20 7.14 -18.81 -40.17
C GLY A 20 6.63 -17.43 -39.76
N TYR A 21 7.09 -16.90 -38.63
CA TYR A 21 6.73 -15.54 -38.17
C TYR A 21 7.42 -14.45 -38.99
N PHE A 22 8.74 -14.53 -39.17
CA PHE A 22 9.49 -13.52 -39.94
C PHE A 22 9.24 -13.62 -41.45
N GLY A 23 8.81 -14.79 -41.94
CA GLY A 23 8.38 -14.97 -43.32
C GLY A 23 6.98 -14.43 -43.62
N SER A 24 6.17 -14.08 -42.60
CA SER A 24 4.81 -13.57 -42.75
C SER A 24 4.70 -12.10 -42.31
N PRO A 25 3.99 -11.23 -43.06
CA PRO A 25 3.78 -9.84 -42.66
C PRO A 25 3.06 -9.67 -41.32
N MET A 26 2.29 -10.67 -40.87
CA MET A 26 1.43 -10.52 -39.68
C MET A 26 2.22 -10.25 -38.40
N ALA A 27 3.34 -10.94 -38.17
CA ALA A 27 4.14 -10.76 -36.96
C ALA A 27 4.69 -9.32 -36.88
N LEU A 28 5.16 -8.79 -38.01
CA LEU A 28 5.65 -7.42 -38.12
C LEU A 28 4.54 -6.39 -37.88
N ILE A 29 3.31 -6.65 -38.37
CA ILE A 29 2.16 -5.75 -38.14
C ILE A 29 1.82 -5.70 -36.65
N PHE A 30 1.75 -6.84 -35.95
CA PHE A 30 1.41 -6.84 -34.52
C PHE A 30 2.51 -6.22 -33.66
N VAL A 31 3.77 -6.53 -33.94
CA VAL A 31 4.90 -5.89 -33.23
C VAL A 31 4.95 -4.39 -33.52
N GLY A 32 4.76 -3.98 -34.78
CA GLY A 32 4.72 -2.57 -35.17
C GLY A 32 3.57 -1.80 -34.52
N ALA A 33 2.37 -2.40 -34.48
CA ALA A 33 1.22 -1.82 -33.78
C ALA A 33 1.48 -1.69 -32.27
N PHE A 34 2.05 -2.73 -31.65
CA PHE A 34 2.44 -2.68 -30.24
C PHE A 34 3.44 -1.55 -29.96
N LEU A 35 4.47 -1.39 -30.80
CA LEU A 35 5.46 -0.31 -30.67
C LEU A 35 4.83 1.07 -30.86
N ALA A 36 3.97 1.24 -31.86
CA ALA A 36 3.30 2.50 -32.14
C ALA A 36 2.40 2.94 -30.98
N VAL A 37 1.61 2.01 -30.42
CA VAL A 37 0.75 2.30 -29.26
C VAL A 37 1.60 2.57 -28.01
N THR A 38 2.69 1.81 -27.80
CA THR A 38 3.60 2.04 -26.68
C THR A 38 4.22 3.44 -26.73
N LEU A 39 4.70 3.87 -27.91
CA LEU A 39 5.25 5.20 -28.13
C LEU A 39 4.19 6.29 -27.91
N PHE A 40 2.99 6.10 -28.45
CA PHE A 40 1.89 7.05 -28.28
C PHE A 40 1.50 7.19 -26.81
N SER A 41 1.34 6.07 -26.08
CA SER A 41 1.04 6.08 -24.65
C SER A 41 2.12 6.81 -23.85
N PHE A 42 3.40 6.49 -24.11
CA PHE A 42 4.52 7.07 -23.37
C PHE A 42 4.64 8.59 -23.57
N PHE A 43 4.58 9.08 -24.82
CA PHE A 43 4.78 10.50 -25.11
C PHE A 43 3.53 11.35 -24.90
N TRP A 44 2.34 10.82 -25.24
CA TRP A 44 1.11 11.62 -25.32
C TRP A 44 0.18 11.40 -24.13
N VAL A 45 -0.10 10.14 -23.76
CA VAL A 45 -1.04 9.83 -22.67
C VAL A 45 -0.46 10.23 -21.32
N ASP A 46 0.79 9.87 -21.07
CA ASP A 46 1.50 10.20 -19.82
C ASP A 46 2.26 11.52 -19.88
N THR A 47 2.05 12.32 -20.93
CA THR A 47 2.57 13.69 -21.14
C THR A 47 4.05 13.86 -20.73
N PHE A 48 4.92 12.98 -21.22
CA PHE A 48 6.32 12.88 -20.80
C PHE A 48 7.04 14.25 -20.72
N PHE A 49 6.92 15.07 -21.75
CA PHE A 49 7.57 16.38 -21.82
C PHE A 49 7.01 17.42 -20.82
N ALA A 50 5.77 17.26 -20.37
CA ALA A 50 5.15 18.19 -19.43
C ALA A 50 5.61 17.96 -17.98
N ARG A 51 6.12 16.77 -17.65
CA ARG A 51 6.56 16.42 -16.28
C ARG A 51 7.92 16.98 -15.89
N GLY A 52 8.75 17.33 -16.86
CA GLY A 52 10.07 17.90 -16.60
C GLY A 52 11.06 16.98 -15.85
N ILE A 53 10.80 15.67 -15.81
CA ILE A 53 11.66 14.68 -15.15
C ILE A 53 12.04 13.53 -16.09
N ALA A 54 13.28 13.04 -15.97
CA ALA A 54 13.78 11.88 -16.69
C ALA A 54 13.32 10.59 -16.00
N ASP A 55 12.12 10.10 -16.33
CA ASP A 55 11.53 8.90 -15.75
C ASP A 55 10.89 7.99 -16.81
N VAL A 56 11.18 6.68 -16.71
CA VAL A 56 10.65 5.64 -17.60
C VAL A 56 9.52 4.81 -16.98
N ARG A 57 9.19 4.95 -15.69
CA ARG A 57 8.07 4.22 -15.05
C ARG A 57 6.76 4.26 -15.88
N PRO A 58 6.40 5.38 -16.53
CA PRO A 58 5.18 5.51 -17.34
C PRO A 58 5.16 4.59 -18.57
N LEU A 59 6.33 4.23 -19.10
CA LEU A 59 6.46 3.23 -20.17
C LEU A 59 5.86 1.89 -19.74
N PHE A 60 6.09 1.51 -18.47
CA PHE A 60 5.67 0.22 -17.93
C PHE A 60 4.22 0.22 -17.45
N ARG A 61 3.65 1.39 -17.10
CA ARG A 61 2.27 1.50 -16.61
C ARG A 61 1.22 0.88 -17.53
N TRP A 62 1.32 1.11 -18.84
CA TRP A 62 0.40 0.55 -19.84
C TRP A 62 0.83 -0.82 -20.38
N MET A 63 2.07 -1.25 -20.06
CA MET A 63 2.65 -2.47 -20.59
C MET A 63 1.81 -3.73 -20.33
N PRO A 64 1.18 -3.94 -19.14
CA PRO A 64 0.34 -5.12 -18.92
C PRO A 64 -0.83 -5.23 -19.87
N VAL A 65 -1.52 -4.11 -20.13
CA VAL A 65 -2.67 -4.06 -21.04
C VAL A 65 -2.22 -4.29 -22.48
N LEU A 66 -1.13 -3.66 -22.89
CA LEU A 66 -0.58 -3.84 -24.24
C LEU A 66 -0.08 -5.28 -24.47
N MET A 67 0.49 -5.92 -23.44
CA MET A 67 0.89 -7.33 -23.48
C MET A 67 -0.29 -8.28 -23.66
N ILE A 68 -1.45 -7.99 -23.05
CA ILE A 68 -2.66 -8.81 -23.26
C ILE A 68 -2.98 -8.91 -24.75
N PHE A 69 -3.04 -7.77 -25.43
CA PHE A 69 -3.37 -7.73 -26.86
C PHE A 69 -2.28 -8.31 -27.74
N LEU A 70 -1.01 -7.97 -27.50
CA LEU A 70 0.11 -8.50 -28.26
C LEU A 70 0.16 -10.02 -28.15
N VAL A 71 0.12 -10.55 -26.93
CA VAL A 71 0.23 -11.99 -26.70
C VAL A 71 -1.00 -12.73 -27.23
N ALA A 72 -2.21 -12.20 -27.07
CA ALA A 72 -3.41 -12.79 -27.65
C ALA A 72 -3.30 -12.88 -29.18
N ALA A 73 -2.79 -11.83 -29.84
CA ALA A 73 -2.61 -11.82 -31.28
C ALA A 73 -1.51 -12.79 -31.77
N LEU A 74 -0.40 -12.90 -31.03
CA LEU A 74 0.70 -13.81 -31.39
C LEU A 74 0.36 -15.28 -31.11
N THR A 75 -0.42 -15.56 -30.07
CA THR A 75 -0.74 -16.94 -29.68
C THR A 75 -1.99 -17.49 -30.37
N MET A 76 -2.91 -16.65 -30.87
CA MET A 76 -4.18 -17.11 -31.43
C MET A 76 -4.01 -18.20 -32.49
N ARG A 77 -3.02 -18.04 -33.38
CA ARG A 77 -2.80 -18.88 -34.57
C ARG A 77 -2.06 -20.18 -34.27
N GLN A 78 -1.35 -20.24 -33.15
CA GLN A 78 -0.35 -21.27 -32.88
C GLN A 78 -0.90 -22.69 -32.91
N TRP A 79 -2.08 -22.93 -32.34
CA TRP A 79 -2.72 -24.25 -32.37
C TRP A 79 -4.03 -24.24 -33.17
N SER A 80 -4.74 -23.12 -33.21
CA SER A 80 -6.04 -23.06 -33.89
C SER A 80 -5.90 -23.21 -35.41
N GLU A 81 -4.81 -22.72 -36.02
CA GLU A 81 -4.58 -22.87 -37.46
C GLU A 81 -4.21 -24.30 -37.84
N GLU A 82 -3.42 -24.99 -37.01
CA GLU A 82 -3.09 -26.40 -37.22
C GLU A 82 -4.30 -27.31 -37.07
N GLN A 83 -5.22 -26.96 -36.16
CA GLN A 83 -6.50 -27.65 -36.01
C GLN A 83 -7.40 -27.40 -37.23
N ARG A 84 -7.57 -26.15 -37.61
CA ARG A 84 -8.41 -25.75 -38.74
C ARG A 84 -7.92 -26.35 -40.07
N SER A 85 -6.61 -26.48 -40.24
CA SER A 85 -5.99 -27.04 -41.44
C SER A 85 -5.86 -28.57 -41.41
N GLY A 86 -6.22 -29.24 -40.30
CA GLY A 86 -6.05 -30.68 -40.12
C GLY A 86 -4.59 -31.15 -39.99
N THR A 87 -3.62 -30.22 -39.99
CA THR A 87 -2.18 -30.55 -39.89
C THR A 87 -1.76 -30.99 -38.49
N LEU A 88 -2.61 -30.76 -37.48
CA LEU A 88 -2.36 -31.19 -36.11
C LEU A 88 -2.19 -32.72 -35.99
N GLU A 89 -2.96 -33.51 -36.74
CA GLU A 89 -2.87 -34.98 -36.68
C GLU A 89 -1.51 -35.48 -37.18
N VAL A 90 -1.00 -34.87 -38.26
CA VAL A 90 0.33 -35.15 -38.79
C VAL A 90 1.39 -34.78 -37.76
N LEU A 91 1.28 -33.62 -37.12
CA LEU A 91 2.22 -33.16 -36.10
C LEU A 91 2.28 -34.10 -34.90
N LEU A 92 1.13 -34.60 -34.44
CA LEU A 92 1.04 -35.54 -33.31
C LEU A 92 1.51 -36.96 -33.65
N SER A 93 1.59 -37.31 -34.94
CA SER A 93 2.13 -38.60 -35.39
C SER A 93 3.66 -38.62 -35.53
N LEU A 94 4.31 -37.45 -35.51
CA LEU A 94 5.77 -37.35 -35.57
C LEU A 94 6.41 -37.90 -34.28
N PRO A 95 7.65 -38.43 -34.33
CA PRO A 95 8.36 -38.98 -33.17
C PRO A 95 8.92 -37.87 -32.26
N VAL A 96 8.05 -36.94 -31.84
CA VAL A 96 8.34 -35.77 -31.02
C VAL A 96 7.34 -35.74 -29.86
N SER A 97 7.80 -35.51 -28.64
CA SER A 97 6.90 -35.44 -27.49
C SER A 97 6.05 -34.16 -27.48
N GLU A 98 4.84 -34.23 -26.94
CA GLU A 98 3.94 -33.07 -26.89
C GLU A 98 4.50 -31.94 -26.02
N ILE A 99 5.29 -32.29 -24.99
CA ILE A 99 6.00 -31.34 -24.15
C ILE A 99 6.98 -30.50 -25.01
N GLN A 100 7.71 -31.13 -25.93
CA GLN A 100 8.65 -30.41 -26.79
C GLN A 100 7.93 -29.52 -27.81
N LEU A 101 6.78 -29.96 -28.33
CA LEU A 101 5.95 -29.13 -29.21
C LEU A 101 5.46 -27.87 -28.48
N VAL A 102 4.90 -28.04 -27.27
CA VAL A 102 4.40 -26.93 -26.44
C VAL A 102 5.52 -25.97 -26.06
N VAL A 103 6.65 -26.49 -25.54
CA VAL A 103 7.79 -25.65 -25.15
C VAL A 103 8.42 -24.97 -26.37
N GLY A 104 8.52 -25.67 -27.51
CA GLY A 104 9.06 -25.11 -28.76
C GLY A 104 8.26 -23.90 -29.26
N LYS A 105 6.93 -24.01 -29.27
CA LYS A 105 6.01 -22.92 -29.63
C LYS A 105 6.01 -21.78 -28.61
N PHE A 106 6.04 -22.11 -27.33
CA PHE A 106 6.19 -21.14 -26.25
C PHE A 106 7.46 -20.29 -26.43
N LEU A 107 8.62 -20.93 -26.67
CA LEU A 107 9.88 -20.23 -26.88
C LEU A 107 9.87 -19.37 -28.15
N ALA A 108 9.18 -19.80 -29.21
CA ALA A 108 9.06 -19.01 -30.44
C ALA A 108 8.27 -17.71 -30.23
N VAL A 109 7.11 -17.79 -29.55
CA VAL A 109 6.31 -16.61 -29.21
C VAL A 109 7.07 -15.71 -28.24
N MET A 110 7.70 -16.29 -27.21
CA MET A 110 8.51 -15.54 -26.25
C MET A 110 9.68 -14.80 -26.91
N ALA A 111 10.38 -15.42 -27.86
CA ALA A 111 11.43 -14.75 -28.61
C ALA A 111 10.90 -13.54 -29.38
N LEU A 112 9.73 -13.64 -30.01
CA LEU A 112 9.11 -12.52 -30.70
C LEU A 112 8.69 -11.38 -29.75
N VAL A 113 8.16 -11.73 -28.57
CA VAL A 113 7.84 -10.73 -27.53
C VAL A 113 9.11 -10.06 -26.99
N VAL A 114 10.18 -10.83 -26.74
CA VAL A 114 11.47 -10.27 -26.32
C VAL A 114 12.04 -9.34 -27.37
N VAL A 115 11.92 -9.66 -28.66
CA VAL A 115 12.31 -8.74 -29.74
C VAL A 115 11.46 -7.47 -29.70
N ALA A 116 10.14 -7.57 -29.52
CA ALA A 116 9.27 -6.41 -29.39
C ALA A 116 9.64 -5.51 -28.20
N LEU A 117 9.97 -6.10 -27.04
CA LEU A 117 10.44 -5.38 -25.86
C LEU A 117 11.86 -4.80 -26.06
N ALA A 118 12.76 -5.52 -26.73
CA ALA A 118 14.10 -5.02 -27.03
C ALA A 118 14.04 -3.78 -27.95
N LEU A 119 13.07 -3.71 -28.86
CA LEU A 119 12.84 -2.53 -29.69
C LEU A 119 12.35 -1.31 -28.89
N THR A 120 11.75 -1.48 -27.71
CA THR A 120 11.41 -0.34 -26.83
C THR A 120 12.59 0.13 -25.99
N PHE A 121 13.67 -0.65 -25.88
CA PHE A 121 14.85 -0.34 -25.05
C PHE A 121 15.58 0.93 -25.50
N PHE A 122 15.40 1.35 -26.75
CA PHE A 122 15.89 2.64 -27.24
C PHE A 122 15.32 3.83 -26.46
N LEU A 123 14.12 3.72 -25.87
CA LEU A 123 13.50 4.80 -25.10
C LEU A 123 14.30 5.13 -23.81
N PRO A 124 14.55 4.18 -22.88
CA PRO A 124 15.43 4.44 -21.74
C PRO A 124 16.78 5.05 -22.11
N ILE A 125 17.41 4.58 -23.20
CA ILE A 125 18.68 5.13 -23.68
C ILE A 125 18.52 6.62 -24.04
N THR A 126 17.46 6.98 -24.78
CA THR A 126 17.22 8.40 -25.12
C THR A 126 16.90 9.25 -23.89
N VAL A 127 16.22 8.69 -22.89
CA VAL A 127 15.88 9.40 -21.64
C VAL A 127 17.12 9.66 -20.79
N GLU A 128 18.04 8.70 -20.69
CA GLU A 128 19.33 8.86 -19.99
C GLU A 128 20.19 9.98 -20.62
N LEU A 129 20.09 10.17 -21.94
CA LEU A 129 20.78 11.28 -22.62
C LEU A 129 20.17 12.64 -22.30
N LEU A 130 18.89 12.69 -21.91
CA LEU A 130 18.15 13.91 -21.59
C LEU A 130 18.28 14.32 -20.11
N GLY A 131 18.56 13.38 -19.22
CA GLY A 131 18.74 13.64 -17.78
C GLY A 131 19.11 12.38 -17.00
N PRO A 132 19.47 12.49 -15.71
CA PRO A 132 19.90 11.36 -14.90
C PRO A 132 18.75 10.36 -14.70
N LEU A 133 18.87 9.17 -15.27
CA LEU A 133 17.87 8.09 -15.16
C LEU A 133 18.32 7.03 -14.16
N ASP A 134 17.38 6.56 -13.33
CA ASP A 134 17.59 5.36 -12.54
C ASP A 134 17.38 4.09 -13.40
N TRP A 135 18.44 3.31 -13.56
CA TRP A 135 18.41 2.04 -14.29
C TRP A 135 17.70 0.90 -13.54
N GLY A 136 17.50 1.03 -12.22
CA GLY A 136 16.80 0.03 -11.41
C GLY A 136 15.37 -0.24 -11.89
N PRO A 137 14.49 0.79 -11.95
CA PRO A 137 13.15 0.67 -12.51
C PRO A 137 13.13 0.22 -13.99
N VAL A 138 14.15 0.58 -14.79
CA VAL A 138 14.28 0.12 -16.18
C VAL A 138 14.41 -1.40 -16.22
N VAL A 139 15.40 -1.96 -15.53
CA VAL A 139 15.68 -3.40 -15.50
C VAL A 139 14.51 -4.15 -14.86
N GLY A 140 13.96 -3.64 -13.75
CA GLY A 140 12.79 -4.21 -13.08
C GLY A 140 11.57 -4.26 -14.00
N GLY A 141 11.25 -3.16 -14.68
CA GLY A 141 10.13 -3.08 -15.62
C GLY A 141 10.24 -4.06 -16.79
N TYR A 142 11.42 -4.20 -17.40
CA TYR A 142 11.64 -5.19 -18.47
C TYR A 142 11.57 -6.63 -17.96
N LEU A 143 12.13 -6.92 -16.79
CA LEU A 143 12.02 -8.23 -16.16
C LEU A 143 10.55 -8.58 -15.89
N ALA A 144 9.79 -7.64 -15.32
CA ALA A 144 8.36 -7.77 -15.08
C ALA A 144 7.59 -8.04 -16.38
N ALA A 145 7.91 -7.31 -17.45
CA ALA A 145 7.27 -7.46 -18.75
C ALA A 145 7.53 -8.84 -19.37
N ILE A 146 8.76 -9.35 -19.28
CA ILE A 146 9.11 -10.69 -19.79
C ILE A 146 8.40 -11.78 -18.99
N LEU A 147 8.36 -11.67 -17.66
CA LEU A 147 7.67 -12.64 -16.79
C LEU A 147 6.15 -12.63 -17.02
N LEU A 148 5.55 -11.45 -17.16
CA LEU A 148 4.14 -11.30 -17.49
C LEU A 148 3.83 -11.87 -18.87
N ALA A 149 4.66 -11.57 -19.87
CA ALA A 149 4.53 -12.13 -21.21
C ALA A 149 4.63 -13.66 -21.20
N ALA A 150 5.51 -14.25 -20.39
CA ALA A 150 5.60 -15.69 -20.23
C ALA A 150 4.29 -16.30 -19.69
N ALA A 151 3.72 -15.71 -18.63
CA ALA A 151 2.44 -16.17 -18.08
C ALA A 151 1.31 -16.05 -19.10
N TYR A 152 1.17 -14.89 -19.77
CA TYR A 152 0.12 -14.68 -20.76
C TYR A 152 0.30 -15.54 -22.01
N THR A 153 1.55 -15.82 -22.41
CA THR A 153 1.83 -16.68 -23.58
C THR A 153 1.43 -18.12 -23.29
N ALA A 154 1.70 -18.60 -22.07
CA ALA A 154 1.23 -19.91 -21.64
C ALA A 154 -0.30 -20.01 -21.65
N ILE A 155 -1.00 -18.99 -21.16
CA ILE A 155 -2.47 -18.90 -21.21
C ILE A 155 -2.95 -18.92 -22.66
N GLY A 156 -2.41 -18.06 -23.52
CA GLY A 156 -2.83 -17.96 -24.92
C GLY A 156 -2.59 -19.24 -25.72
N LEU A 157 -1.47 -19.93 -25.50
CA LEU A 157 -1.21 -21.22 -26.12
C LEU A 157 -2.19 -22.31 -25.65
N PHE A 158 -2.52 -22.34 -24.35
CA PHE A 158 -3.55 -23.25 -23.84
C PHE A 158 -4.92 -22.96 -24.47
N VAL A 159 -5.34 -21.69 -24.52
CA VAL A 159 -6.63 -21.29 -25.12
C VAL A 159 -6.69 -21.62 -26.61
N SER A 160 -5.63 -21.31 -27.37
CA SER A 160 -5.52 -21.64 -28.79
C SER A 160 -5.60 -23.17 -29.03
N SER A 161 -5.11 -24.00 -28.10
CA SER A 161 -5.23 -25.46 -28.20
C SER A 161 -6.67 -25.99 -28.08
N ARG A 162 -7.59 -25.19 -27.51
CA ARG A 162 -8.98 -25.57 -27.23
C ARG A 162 -9.97 -25.18 -28.32
N THR A 163 -9.56 -24.37 -29.29
CA THR A 163 -10.41 -23.89 -30.37
C THR A 163 -9.70 -24.04 -31.72
N ASP A 164 -10.49 -24.25 -32.77
CA ASP A 164 -10.08 -24.24 -34.16
C ASP A 164 -10.20 -22.84 -34.81
N ASN A 165 -10.82 -21.88 -34.13
CA ASN A 165 -11.02 -20.52 -34.64
C ASN A 165 -10.04 -19.52 -34.02
N GLN A 166 -9.21 -18.89 -34.86
CA GLN A 166 -8.23 -17.86 -34.46
C GLN A 166 -8.88 -16.68 -33.72
N ILE A 167 -10.04 -16.21 -34.18
CA ILE A 167 -10.70 -15.04 -33.59
C ILE A 167 -11.20 -15.39 -32.18
N VAL A 168 -11.77 -16.59 -32.01
CA VAL A 168 -12.24 -17.07 -30.70
C VAL A 168 -11.05 -17.26 -29.75
N ALA A 169 -9.92 -17.79 -30.25
CA ALA A 169 -8.69 -17.92 -29.47
C ALA A 169 -8.18 -16.56 -28.97
N LEU A 170 -8.17 -15.54 -29.84
CA LEU A 170 -7.76 -14.19 -29.49
C LEU A 170 -8.66 -13.60 -28.40
N ILE A 171 -9.98 -13.64 -28.59
CA ILE A 171 -10.94 -13.04 -27.66
C ILE A 171 -10.86 -13.72 -26.29
N LEU A 172 -10.86 -15.05 -26.25
CA LEU A 172 -10.78 -15.80 -24.98
C LEU A 172 -9.46 -15.57 -24.26
N THR A 173 -8.34 -15.48 -24.99
CA THR A 173 -7.03 -15.16 -24.39
C THR A 173 -7.04 -13.75 -23.80
N ALA A 174 -7.55 -12.77 -24.55
CA ALA A 174 -7.63 -11.39 -24.08
C ALA A 174 -8.51 -11.27 -22.82
N LEU A 175 -9.67 -11.96 -22.80
CA LEU A 175 -10.57 -11.97 -21.64
C LEU A 175 -9.94 -12.64 -20.42
N LEU A 176 -9.30 -13.80 -20.59
CA LEU A 176 -8.67 -14.51 -19.47
C LEU A 176 -7.48 -13.74 -18.90
N CYS A 177 -6.59 -13.21 -19.75
CA CYS A 177 -5.48 -12.37 -19.28
C CYS A 177 -5.98 -11.07 -18.67
N GLY A 178 -7.03 -10.46 -19.23
CA GLY A 178 -7.71 -9.28 -18.68
C GLY A 178 -8.31 -9.55 -17.30
N LEU A 179 -8.91 -10.73 -17.07
CA LEU A 179 -9.41 -11.14 -15.77
C LEU A 179 -8.28 -11.22 -14.73
N PHE A 180 -7.16 -11.89 -15.05
CA PHE A 180 -6.00 -11.94 -14.14
C PHE A 180 -5.42 -10.56 -13.82
N TYR A 181 -5.47 -9.64 -14.78
CA TYR A 181 -5.04 -8.26 -14.57
C TYR A 181 -5.99 -7.49 -13.64
N LEU A 182 -7.31 -7.59 -13.87
CA LEU A 182 -8.32 -6.81 -13.13
C LEU A 182 -8.57 -7.32 -11.70
N VAL A 183 -8.43 -8.63 -11.47
CA VAL A 183 -8.74 -9.28 -10.17
C VAL A 183 -8.02 -8.64 -9.00
N GLY A 184 -6.77 -8.20 -9.16
CA GLY A 184 -6.00 -7.54 -8.09
C GLY A 184 -5.95 -6.02 -8.15
N SER A 185 -6.76 -5.38 -9.01
CA SER A 185 -6.80 -3.92 -9.09
C SER A 185 -7.53 -3.32 -7.89
N SER A 186 -7.08 -2.13 -7.44
CA SER A 186 -7.70 -1.41 -6.32
C SER A 186 -9.20 -1.23 -6.53
N GLY A 187 -9.61 -0.87 -7.74
CA GLY A 187 -11.01 -0.68 -8.10
C GLY A 187 -11.90 -1.93 -7.98
N VAL A 188 -11.34 -3.15 -7.90
CA VAL A 188 -12.12 -4.37 -7.61
C VAL A 188 -11.97 -4.74 -6.13
N THR A 189 -10.77 -4.64 -5.58
CA THR A 189 -10.47 -5.10 -4.22
C THR A 189 -11.16 -4.28 -3.15
N ASP A 190 -11.38 -2.98 -3.43
CA ASP A 190 -11.97 -2.05 -2.47
C ASP A 190 -13.49 -2.30 -2.29
N PHE A 191 -14.12 -3.05 -3.20
CA PHE A 191 -15.54 -3.45 -3.08
C PHE A 191 -15.76 -4.75 -2.31
N VAL A 192 -14.74 -5.58 -2.11
CA VAL A 192 -14.91 -6.98 -1.63
C VAL A 192 -14.54 -7.14 -0.14
N GLY A 193 -14.23 -6.06 0.56
CA GLY A 193 -13.83 -6.06 1.99
C GLY A 193 -12.38 -6.53 2.21
N ASP A 194 -11.78 -6.18 3.35
CA ASP A 194 -10.32 -6.22 3.54
C ASP A 194 -9.70 -7.62 3.34
N ARG A 195 -10.30 -8.67 3.92
CA ARG A 195 -9.75 -10.04 3.86
C ARG A 195 -9.78 -10.64 2.45
N LEU A 196 -10.89 -10.46 1.73
CA LEU A 196 -11.01 -10.95 0.36
C LEU A 196 -10.22 -10.06 -0.60
N GLY A 197 -10.16 -8.75 -0.34
CA GLY A 197 -9.33 -7.80 -1.06
C GLY A 197 -7.85 -8.17 -1.03
N GLU A 198 -7.32 -8.59 0.12
CA GLU A 198 -5.93 -9.08 0.22
C GLU A 198 -5.67 -10.34 -0.63
N ILE A 199 -6.59 -11.31 -0.61
CA ILE A 199 -6.47 -12.53 -1.43
C ILE A 199 -6.52 -12.18 -2.92
N LEU A 200 -7.45 -11.32 -3.33
CA LEU A 200 -7.59 -10.88 -4.71
C LEU A 200 -6.35 -10.11 -5.18
N ARG A 201 -5.79 -9.22 -4.34
CA ARG A 201 -4.51 -8.53 -4.61
C ARG A 201 -3.35 -9.52 -4.75
N ALA A 202 -3.35 -10.61 -3.98
CA ALA A 202 -2.31 -11.64 -4.06
C ALA A 202 -2.38 -12.47 -5.36
N VAL A 203 -3.59 -12.65 -5.91
CA VAL A 203 -3.85 -13.39 -7.17
C VAL A 203 -3.68 -12.51 -8.40
N GLY A 204 -3.85 -11.20 -8.30
CA GLY A 204 -3.77 -10.28 -9.44
C GLY A 204 -2.37 -10.19 -10.05
N SER A 205 -2.29 -10.30 -11.39
CA SER A 205 -1.03 -10.15 -12.12
C SER A 205 -0.58 -8.69 -12.21
N GLY A 206 -1.51 -7.72 -12.13
CA GLY A 206 -1.22 -6.29 -12.21
C GLY A 206 -0.51 -5.73 -10.97
N SER A 207 -0.98 -6.09 -9.77
CA SER A 207 -0.39 -5.63 -8.49
C SER A 207 1.07 -6.08 -8.34
N ARG A 208 1.37 -7.32 -8.74
CA ARG A 208 2.72 -7.90 -8.78
C ARG A 208 3.61 -7.17 -9.78
N PHE A 209 3.07 -6.79 -10.95
CA PHE A 209 3.79 -6.05 -11.96
C PHE A 209 4.19 -4.65 -11.45
N GLU A 210 3.28 -3.97 -10.74
CA GLU A 210 3.54 -2.66 -10.14
C GLU A 210 4.66 -2.70 -9.08
N SER A 211 4.78 -3.82 -8.36
CA SER A 211 5.88 -4.04 -7.41
C SER A 211 7.23 -4.08 -8.15
N ILE A 212 7.34 -4.95 -9.17
CA ILE A 212 8.59 -5.17 -9.91
C ILE A 212 9.01 -3.95 -10.75
N GLN A 213 8.07 -3.25 -11.40
CA GLN A 213 8.40 -2.11 -12.26
C GLN A 213 9.04 -0.93 -11.51
N ARG A 214 8.90 -0.87 -10.18
CA ARG A 214 9.57 0.14 -9.33
C ARG A 214 11.05 -0.16 -9.11
N GLY A 215 11.59 -1.26 -9.65
CA GLY A 215 12.98 -1.67 -9.43
C GLY A 215 13.15 -2.60 -8.23
N VAL A 216 12.05 -3.10 -7.69
CA VAL A 216 12.02 -3.96 -6.51
C VAL A 216 11.67 -5.38 -6.93
N VAL A 217 12.63 -6.29 -6.86
CA VAL A 217 12.44 -7.68 -7.30
C VAL A 217 12.23 -8.57 -6.07
N ASP A 218 11.00 -8.99 -5.84
CA ASP A 218 10.63 -9.97 -4.82
C ASP A 218 10.57 -11.39 -5.42
N LEU A 219 11.16 -12.38 -4.73
CA LEU A 219 11.12 -13.78 -5.15
C LEU A 219 9.68 -14.29 -5.32
N ARG A 220 8.73 -13.80 -4.51
CA ARG A 220 7.32 -14.19 -4.56
C ARG A 220 6.68 -13.80 -5.89
N ASP A 221 7.02 -12.63 -6.41
CA ASP A 221 6.46 -12.13 -7.66
C ASP A 221 7.02 -12.93 -8.85
N LEU A 222 8.31 -13.28 -8.81
CA LEU A 222 8.96 -14.12 -9.81
C LEU A 222 8.36 -15.53 -9.85
N LEU A 223 8.22 -16.17 -8.69
CA LEU A 223 7.63 -17.50 -8.58
C LEU A 223 6.16 -17.51 -9.02
N TYR A 224 5.41 -16.46 -8.73
CA TYR A 224 4.04 -16.32 -9.18
C TYR A 224 3.94 -16.41 -10.72
N TYR A 225 4.67 -15.58 -11.47
CA TYR A 225 4.59 -15.63 -12.93
C TYR A 225 5.09 -16.94 -13.52
N LEU A 226 6.18 -17.50 -12.97
CA LEU A 226 6.72 -18.78 -13.42
C LEU A 226 5.77 -19.95 -13.14
N SER A 227 5.12 -19.96 -11.98
CA SER A 227 4.13 -20.97 -11.63
C SER A 227 2.88 -20.85 -12.49
N LEU A 228 2.39 -19.63 -12.76
CA LEU A 228 1.26 -19.38 -13.63
C LEU A 228 1.54 -19.86 -15.05
N ALA A 229 2.72 -19.54 -15.59
CA ALA A 229 3.18 -20.06 -16.87
C ALA A 229 3.24 -21.61 -16.86
N GLY A 230 3.83 -22.20 -15.82
CA GLY A 230 3.95 -23.66 -15.68
C GLY A 230 2.60 -24.39 -15.64
N VAL A 231 1.61 -23.85 -14.90
CA VAL A 231 0.25 -24.40 -14.82
C VAL A 231 -0.39 -24.44 -16.20
N PHE A 232 -0.39 -23.31 -16.93
CA PHE A 232 -1.03 -23.23 -18.24
C PHE A 232 -0.29 -24.00 -19.34
N LEU A 233 1.05 -24.11 -19.28
CA LEU A 233 1.81 -25.00 -20.16
C LEU A 233 1.47 -26.47 -19.90
N THR A 234 1.31 -26.86 -18.63
CA THR A 234 0.89 -28.22 -18.26
C THR A 234 -0.53 -28.51 -18.77
N PHE A 235 -1.45 -27.54 -18.64
CA PHE A 235 -2.79 -27.63 -19.21
C PHE A 235 -2.79 -27.73 -20.74
N ASN A 236 -1.86 -27.04 -21.41
CA ASN A 236 -1.71 -27.15 -22.86
C ASN A 236 -1.26 -28.56 -23.28
N VAL A 237 -0.25 -29.12 -22.60
CA VAL A 237 0.18 -30.51 -22.85
C VAL A 237 -0.98 -31.50 -22.63
N ALA A 238 -1.73 -31.33 -21.54
CA ALA A 238 -2.90 -32.16 -21.26
C ALA A 238 -4.00 -32.02 -22.34
N SER A 239 -4.22 -30.79 -22.82
CA SER A 239 -5.15 -30.49 -23.91
C SER A 239 -4.78 -31.22 -25.20
N LEU A 240 -3.51 -31.19 -25.61
CA LEU A 240 -3.04 -31.93 -26.78
C LEU A 240 -3.17 -33.45 -26.62
N ARG A 241 -2.76 -33.98 -25.47
CA ARG A 241 -2.92 -35.42 -25.17
C ARG A 241 -4.37 -35.85 -25.21
N SER A 242 -5.29 -34.98 -24.78
CA SER A 242 -6.72 -35.28 -24.80
C SER A 242 -7.30 -35.50 -26.19
N LYS A 243 -6.66 -34.95 -27.23
CA LYS A 243 -7.08 -35.11 -28.63
C LYS A 243 -6.78 -36.51 -29.19
N GLY A 244 -5.85 -37.25 -28.59
CA GLY A 244 -5.53 -38.62 -28.96
C GLY A 244 -6.32 -39.69 -28.19
N TRP A 245 -7.28 -39.31 -27.34
CA TRP A 245 -7.94 -40.23 -26.41
C TRP A 245 -9.04 -41.08 -27.07
N SER A 246 -8.84 -42.39 -27.25
CA SER A 246 -9.91 -43.34 -27.62
C SER A 246 -10.87 -43.64 -26.45
N THR A 247 -12.19 -43.73 -26.71
CA THR A 247 -13.28 -43.91 -25.73
C THR A 247 -13.35 -45.27 -25.03
N GLY A 248 -12.51 -46.25 -25.39
CA GLY A 248 -12.54 -47.60 -24.83
C GLY A 248 -12.09 -47.71 -23.36
N GLU A 249 -12.53 -48.77 -22.66
CA GLU A 249 -12.17 -49.02 -21.26
C GLU A 249 -10.65 -49.21 -21.05
N GLN A 250 -9.94 -49.71 -22.07
CA GLN A 250 -8.50 -49.96 -22.01
C GLN A 250 -7.66 -48.68 -21.90
N THR A 251 -8.20 -47.51 -22.29
CA THR A 251 -7.49 -46.22 -22.22
C THR A 251 -7.82 -45.42 -20.95
N LEU A 252 -8.80 -45.87 -20.15
CA LEU A 252 -9.19 -45.25 -18.89
C LEU A 252 -8.03 -45.03 -17.90
N PRO A 253 -7.13 -46.01 -17.63
CA PRO A 253 -6.02 -45.79 -16.70
C PRO A 253 -5.05 -44.72 -17.20
N HIS A 254 -4.80 -44.68 -18.51
CA HIS A 254 -3.91 -43.67 -19.11
C HIS A 254 -4.52 -42.27 -19.01
N ARG A 255 -5.81 -42.12 -19.34
CA ARG A 255 -6.57 -40.85 -19.19
C ARG A 255 -6.55 -40.35 -17.75
N ARG A 256 -6.87 -41.23 -16.79
CA ARG A 256 -6.82 -40.90 -15.35
C ARG A 256 -5.42 -40.49 -14.91
N SER A 257 -4.39 -41.20 -15.35
CA SER A 257 -3.00 -40.84 -15.03
C SER A 257 -2.62 -39.46 -15.58
N VAL A 258 -3.00 -39.12 -16.82
CA VAL A 258 -2.72 -37.79 -17.40
C VAL A 258 -3.45 -36.70 -16.63
N VAL A 259 -4.74 -36.89 -16.31
CA VAL A 259 -5.50 -35.91 -15.51
C VAL A 259 -4.92 -35.76 -14.11
N LEU A 260 -4.62 -36.87 -13.41
CA LEU A 260 -4.04 -36.84 -12.06
C LEU A 260 -2.68 -36.15 -12.05
N THR A 261 -1.78 -36.49 -12.97
CA THR A 261 -0.46 -35.83 -13.07
C THR A 261 -0.60 -34.33 -13.35
N THR A 262 -1.52 -33.94 -14.23
CA THR A 262 -1.81 -32.52 -14.53
C THR A 262 -2.31 -31.78 -13.29
N VAL A 263 -3.27 -32.36 -12.56
CA VAL A 263 -3.83 -31.78 -11.34
C VAL A 263 -2.77 -31.68 -10.24
N LEU A 264 -1.96 -32.73 -10.04
CA LEU A 264 -0.91 -32.74 -9.02
C LEU A 264 0.19 -31.72 -9.31
N VAL A 265 0.60 -31.58 -10.57
CA VAL A 265 1.58 -30.55 -10.96
C VAL A 265 1.00 -29.15 -10.76
N ALA A 266 -0.23 -28.90 -11.19
CA ALA A 266 -0.89 -27.61 -10.99
C ALA A 266 -1.05 -27.28 -9.50
N LEU A 267 -1.49 -28.26 -8.70
CA LEU A 267 -1.64 -28.11 -7.26
C LEU A 267 -0.29 -27.83 -6.59
N ASN A 268 0.77 -28.55 -6.97
CA ASN A 268 2.11 -28.34 -6.41
C ASN A 268 2.62 -26.92 -6.71
N LEU A 269 2.46 -26.45 -7.95
CA LEU A 269 2.84 -25.08 -8.34
C LEU A 269 2.05 -24.02 -7.56
N VAL A 270 0.75 -24.24 -7.31
CA VAL A 270 -0.06 -23.35 -6.46
C VAL A 270 0.41 -23.40 -5.00
N LEU A 271 0.66 -24.58 -4.44
CA LEU A 271 1.11 -24.74 -3.06
C LEU A 271 2.48 -24.12 -2.81
N VAL A 272 3.39 -24.15 -3.78
CA VAL A 272 4.69 -23.45 -3.70
C VAL A 272 4.48 -21.95 -3.50
N ASN A 273 3.51 -21.33 -4.16
CA ASN A 273 3.21 -19.91 -3.95
C ASN A 273 2.70 -19.63 -2.53
N VAL A 274 1.82 -20.51 -2.02
CA VAL A 274 1.30 -20.39 -0.65
C VAL A 274 2.43 -20.54 0.37
N TRP A 275 3.35 -21.48 0.16
CA TRP A 275 4.49 -21.72 1.03
C TRP A 275 5.51 -20.56 1.03
N VAL A 276 5.69 -19.88 -0.11
CA VAL A 276 6.62 -18.74 -0.25
C VAL A 276 5.98 -17.41 0.19
N TYR A 277 4.65 -17.32 0.26
CA TYR A 277 3.93 -16.13 0.71
C TYR A 277 4.45 -15.47 2.01
N PRO A 278 4.75 -16.21 3.11
CA PRO A 278 5.28 -15.63 4.34
C PRO A 278 6.74 -15.14 4.25
N LEU A 279 7.50 -15.53 3.22
CA LEU A 279 8.91 -15.14 3.06
C LEU A 279 9.02 -13.69 2.53
N ARG A 280 8.78 -12.70 3.41
CA ARG A 280 8.83 -11.27 3.09
C ARG A 280 10.25 -10.70 2.93
N SER A 281 11.29 -11.46 3.31
CA SER A 281 12.68 -10.98 3.40
C SER A 281 13.50 -11.12 2.10
N LEU A 282 13.07 -11.97 1.16
CA LEU A 282 13.82 -12.22 -0.08
C LEU A 282 13.44 -11.20 -1.17
N ARG A 283 13.89 -9.97 -0.95
CA ARG A 283 13.68 -8.82 -1.83
C ARG A 283 15.00 -8.20 -2.24
N LEU A 284 15.15 -7.90 -3.53
CA LEU A 284 16.28 -7.20 -4.10
C LEU A 284 15.85 -5.81 -4.58
N ASP A 285 16.49 -4.77 -4.09
CA ASP A 285 16.31 -3.39 -4.56
C ASP A 285 17.39 -3.06 -5.60
N LEU A 286 16.97 -2.84 -6.84
CA LEU A 286 17.85 -2.52 -7.97
C LEU A 286 18.02 -1.02 -8.20
N THR A 287 17.34 -0.16 -7.43
CA THR A 287 17.42 1.30 -7.59
C THR A 287 18.82 1.82 -7.28
N ALA A 288 19.26 2.85 -8.02
CA ALA A 288 20.62 3.38 -7.93
C ALA A 288 20.98 3.87 -6.51
N GLN A 289 20.01 4.43 -5.78
CA GLN A 289 20.19 4.94 -4.42
C GLN A 289 19.63 4.01 -3.34
N ARG A 290 19.19 2.79 -3.70
CA ARG A 290 18.46 1.88 -2.79
C ARG A 290 17.27 2.58 -2.12
N GLU A 291 16.49 3.28 -2.92
CA GLU A 291 15.37 4.12 -2.48
C GLU A 291 14.29 3.35 -1.71
N TYR A 292 14.27 2.03 -1.86
CA TYR A 292 13.30 1.14 -1.22
C TYR A 292 13.92 0.22 -0.18
N THR A 293 15.15 0.52 0.25
CA THR A 293 15.84 -0.21 1.32
C THR A 293 16.00 0.72 2.51
N LEU A 294 15.14 0.58 3.51
CA LEU A 294 15.26 1.33 4.76
C LEU A 294 16.61 1.04 5.44
N SER A 295 17.16 2.03 6.12
CA SER A 295 18.34 1.86 6.96
C SER A 295 18.07 0.88 8.11
N GLN A 296 19.14 0.30 8.67
CA GLN A 296 18.99 -0.62 9.80
C GLN A 296 18.38 0.11 11.01
N THR A 297 18.80 1.35 11.27
CA THR A 297 18.26 2.20 12.33
C THR A 297 16.76 2.40 12.20
N THR A 298 16.27 2.66 10.98
CA THR A 298 14.84 2.82 10.71
C THR A 298 14.08 1.51 10.96
N ARG A 299 14.61 0.38 10.51
CA ARG A 299 14.00 -0.94 10.77
C ARG A 299 13.93 -1.26 12.26
N ASP A 300 15.02 -1.02 12.99
CA ASP A 300 15.08 -1.29 14.43
C ASP A 300 14.07 -0.40 15.17
N LEU A 301 13.96 0.89 14.80
CA LEU A 301 12.94 1.79 15.35
C LEU A 301 11.51 1.29 15.09
N LEU A 302 11.21 0.89 13.85
CA LEU A 302 9.87 0.40 13.47
C LEU A 302 9.51 -0.94 14.14
N SER A 303 10.50 -1.80 14.39
CA SER A 303 10.27 -3.10 15.04
C SER A 303 9.97 -3.00 16.54
N ASN A 304 10.34 -1.88 17.17
CA ASN A 304 10.16 -1.65 18.60
C ASN A 304 8.96 -0.74 18.92
N LEU A 305 8.08 -0.47 17.95
CA LEU A 305 6.86 0.30 18.19
C LEU A 305 5.92 -0.49 19.11
N GLN A 306 5.45 0.15 20.18
CA GLN A 306 4.50 -0.42 21.14
C GLN A 306 3.03 -0.22 20.68
N GLU A 307 2.71 0.98 20.19
CA GLU A 307 1.41 1.33 19.62
C GLU A 307 1.43 1.48 18.08
N PRO A 308 0.27 1.49 17.41
CA PRO A 308 0.19 1.82 15.99
C PRO A 308 0.64 3.26 15.69
N LEU A 309 1.54 3.42 14.73
CA LEU A 309 1.99 4.71 14.21
C LEU A 309 1.16 5.09 12.99
N LEU A 310 0.44 6.22 13.04
CA LEU A 310 -0.27 6.77 11.88
C LEU A 310 0.66 7.68 11.10
N ILE A 311 0.86 7.38 9.81
CA ILE A 311 1.48 8.28 8.85
C ILE A 311 0.43 8.67 7.81
N ARG A 312 0.07 9.94 7.77
CA ARG A 312 -0.96 10.47 6.86
C ARG A 312 -0.36 11.52 5.92
N GLY A 313 -0.34 11.23 4.62
CA GLY A 313 0.09 12.16 3.58
C GLY A 313 -1.07 12.97 3.02
N TYR A 314 -0.98 14.29 3.12
CA TYR A 314 -1.91 15.27 2.56
C TYR A 314 -1.36 15.79 1.24
N PHE A 315 -1.82 15.21 0.12
CA PHE A 315 -1.35 15.57 -1.22
C PHE A 315 -2.52 15.90 -2.14
N SER A 316 -2.57 17.14 -2.62
CA SER A 316 -3.59 17.55 -3.60
C SER A 316 -3.29 16.98 -4.99
N GLU A 317 -4.32 16.48 -5.69
CA GLU A 317 -4.16 15.99 -7.07
C GLU A 317 -3.73 17.10 -8.05
N LYS A 318 -4.23 18.31 -7.83
CA LYS A 318 -3.81 19.51 -8.55
C LYS A 318 -2.76 20.25 -7.72
N THR A 319 -1.49 20.03 -8.04
CA THR A 319 -0.35 20.69 -7.38
C THR A 319 0.62 21.28 -8.42
N HIS A 320 1.67 21.93 -7.95
CA HIS A 320 2.71 22.52 -8.79
C HIS A 320 3.37 21.44 -9.68
N PRO A 321 3.62 21.69 -10.98
CA PRO A 321 4.20 20.70 -11.90
C PRO A 321 5.55 20.12 -11.46
N LEU A 322 6.33 20.87 -10.67
CA LEU A 322 7.59 20.38 -10.10
C LEU A 322 7.41 19.50 -8.84
N LEU A 323 6.25 19.53 -8.18
CA LEU A 323 5.95 18.74 -6.98
C LEU A 323 5.17 17.47 -7.30
N ALA A 324 4.28 17.53 -8.28
CA ALA A 324 3.48 16.38 -8.72
C ALA A 324 4.31 15.10 -8.96
N PRO A 325 5.53 15.16 -9.55
CA PRO A 325 6.33 13.97 -9.77
C PRO A 325 6.97 13.39 -8.50
N LEU A 326 7.04 14.15 -7.40
CA LEU A 326 7.62 13.71 -6.12
C LEU A 326 6.63 12.91 -5.27
N VAL A 327 5.33 13.17 -5.42
CA VAL A 327 4.27 12.49 -4.64
C VAL A 327 4.31 10.97 -4.77
N PRO A 328 4.44 10.35 -5.97
CA PRO A 328 4.57 8.90 -6.08
C PRO A 328 5.79 8.34 -5.34
N ARG A 329 6.93 9.06 -5.35
CA ARG A 329 8.16 8.63 -4.67
C ARG A 329 8.01 8.69 -3.14
N ILE A 330 7.36 9.75 -2.63
CA ILE A 330 7.00 9.83 -1.20
C ILE A 330 6.06 8.68 -0.84
N ARG A 331 4.98 8.48 -1.60
CA ARG A 331 4.01 7.41 -1.36
C ARG A 331 4.67 6.04 -1.30
N ASP A 332 5.57 5.75 -2.24
CA ASP A 332 6.29 4.49 -2.25
C ASP A 332 7.17 4.35 -0.99
N THR A 333 7.89 5.41 -0.61
CA THR A 333 8.72 5.43 0.61
C THR A 333 7.88 5.16 1.85
N LEU A 334 6.74 5.85 2.01
CA LEU A 334 5.84 5.63 3.14
C LEU A 334 5.28 4.20 3.18
N ARG A 335 5.02 3.61 2.00
CA ARG A 335 4.61 2.21 1.90
C ARG A 335 5.70 1.25 2.38
N GLU A 336 6.98 1.60 2.22
CA GLU A 336 8.08 0.81 2.78
C GLU A 336 8.07 0.82 4.31
N TYR A 337 7.75 1.94 4.94
CA TYR A 337 7.59 2.01 6.41
C TYR A 337 6.44 1.10 6.88
N GLN A 338 5.31 1.14 6.16
CA GLN A 338 4.18 0.24 6.41
C GLN A 338 4.59 -1.23 6.32
N VAL A 339 5.27 -1.62 5.24
CA VAL A 339 5.71 -3.01 5.02
C VAL A 339 6.74 -3.45 6.06
N ALA A 340 7.70 -2.59 6.38
CA ALA A 340 8.79 -2.90 7.33
C ALA A 340 8.30 -3.04 8.78
N SER A 341 7.27 -2.28 9.17
CA SER A 341 6.68 -2.33 10.51
C SER A 341 5.85 -3.59 10.79
N GLY A 342 5.57 -4.42 9.77
CA GLY A 342 4.72 -5.59 9.93
C GLY A 342 3.23 -5.29 10.17
N GLY A 343 2.79 -4.03 10.01
CA GLY A 343 1.41 -3.60 10.20
C GLY A 343 1.21 -2.60 11.35
N MET A 344 2.24 -2.31 12.15
CA MET A 344 2.20 -1.29 13.20
C MET A 344 2.12 0.14 12.62
N VAL A 345 2.61 0.36 11.40
CA VAL A 345 2.45 1.64 10.71
C VAL A 345 1.20 1.63 9.85
N GLN A 346 0.25 2.49 10.18
CA GLN A 346 -0.95 2.76 9.39
C GLN A 346 -0.67 3.90 8.42
N LEU A 347 -0.80 3.62 7.11
CA LEU A 347 -0.56 4.61 6.06
C LEU A 347 -1.88 5.09 5.45
N GLU A 348 -2.11 6.40 5.49
CA GLU A 348 -3.22 7.05 4.80
C GLU A 348 -2.68 8.08 3.80
N ILE A 349 -3.14 8.04 2.55
CA ILE A 349 -2.87 9.09 1.56
C ILE A 349 -4.19 9.70 1.15
N ILE A 350 -4.37 10.98 1.42
CA ILE A 350 -5.62 11.68 1.16
C ILE A 350 -5.41 12.97 0.40
N ASP A 351 -6.36 13.28 -0.48
CA ASP A 351 -6.50 14.62 -1.03
C ASP A 351 -7.54 15.37 -0.17
N PRO A 352 -7.11 16.29 0.71
CA PRO A 352 -8.05 17.04 1.55
C PRO A 352 -9.11 17.80 0.73
N THR A 353 -8.82 18.21 -0.51
CA THR A 353 -9.80 18.93 -1.35
C THR A 353 -11.02 18.08 -1.75
N LYS A 354 -10.94 16.76 -1.60
CA LYS A 354 -12.03 15.81 -1.87
C LYS A 354 -12.79 15.39 -0.62
N HIS A 355 -12.26 15.68 0.57
CA HIS A 355 -12.78 15.21 1.86
C HIS A 355 -12.89 16.36 2.86
N PRO A 356 -13.99 17.13 2.86
CA PRO A 356 -14.16 18.33 3.68
C PRO A 356 -13.95 18.09 5.18
N GLU A 357 -14.37 16.94 5.70
CA GLU A 357 -14.19 16.56 7.11
C GLU A 357 -12.70 16.40 7.47
N LYS A 358 -11.94 15.69 6.64
CA LYS A 358 -10.50 15.50 6.85
C LYS A 358 -9.70 16.78 6.60
N GLU A 359 -10.17 17.66 5.73
CA GLU A 359 -9.61 19.00 5.54
C GLU A 359 -9.81 19.89 6.79
N ALA A 360 -11.01 19.86 7.39
CA ALA A 360 -11.29 20.57 8.62
C ALA A 360 -10.42 20.05 9.79
N GLU A 361 -10.30 18.72 9.94
CA GLU A 361 -9.41 18.09 10.93
C GLU A 361 -7.95 18.54 10.72
N ALA A 362 -7.47 18.52 9.47
CA ALA A 362 -6.11 18.93 9.12
C ALA A 362 -5.80 20.37 9.56
N ASN A 363 -6.71 21.31 9.26
CA ASN A 363 -6.53 22.73 9.53
C ASN A 363 -6.73 23.08 11.01
N GLN A 364 -7.75 22.51 11.66
CA GLN A 364 -8.12 22.85 13.04
C GLN A 364 -7.24 22.15 14.08
N THR A 365 -6.96 20.86 13.88
CA THR A 365 -6.24 20.04 14.86
C THR A 365 -4.73 20.07 14.66
N TYR A 366 -4.28 19.97 13.40
CA TYR A 366 -2.85 19.82 13.09
C TYR A 366 -2.23 21.07 12.44
N GLY A 367 -3.02 22.13 12.22
CA GLY A 367 -2.54 23.38 11.62
C GLY A 367 -2.10 23.27 10.16
N ILE A 368 -2.49 22.19 9.46
CA ILE A 368 -2.13 21.95 8.07
C ILE A 368 -3.02 22.81 7.16
N ARG A 369 -2.39 23.70 6.38
CA ARG A 369 -3.07 24.65 5.50
C ARG A 369 -2.51 24.57 4.08
N PRO A 370 -3.32 24.87 3.05
CA PRO A 370 -2.85 24.77 1.68
C PRO A 370 -1.81 25.86 1.42
N SER A 371 -0.69 25.47 0.81
CA SER A 371 0.39 26.38 0.45
C SER A 371 0.14 26.99 -0.93
N PRO A 372 0.29 28.31 -1.12
CA PRO A 372 0.13 28.96 -2.42
C PRO A 372 1.38 28.77 -3.28
N PHE A 373 1.25 28.11 -4.43
CA PHE A 373 2.32 27.93 -5.40
C PHE A 373 2.04 28.71 -6.68
N GLN A 374 3.00 29.53 -7.10
CA GLN A 374 2.91 30.25 -8.38
C GLN A 374 3.33 29.33 -9.52
N VAL A 375 2.45 29.12 -10.49
CA VAL A 375 2.72 28.36 -11.72
C VAL A 375 2.74 29.34 -12.89
N GLY A 376 3.90 29.44 -13.54
CA GLY A 376 4.06 30.20 -14.77
C GLY A 376 3.51 29.42 -15.96
N GLY A 377 2.41 29.89 -16.55
CA GLY A 377 1.93 29.49 -17.87
C GLY A 377 2.57 30.31 -18.98
N ARG A 378 2.41 29.88 -20.24
CA ARG A 378 3.01 30.55 -21.41
C ARG A 378 2.48 31.98 -21.65
N TYR A 379 1.33 32.32 -21.06
CA TYR A 379 0.66 33.63 -21.20
C TYR A 379 0.10 34.20 -19.88
N GLU A 380 0.09 33.43 -18.78
CA GLU A 380 -0.47 33.86 -17.49
C GLU A 380 0.28 33.22 -16.32
N THR A 381 0.34 33.91 -15.18
CA THR A 381 0.81 33.33 -13.91
C THR A 381 -0.42 33.00 -13.08
N SER A 382 -0.59 31.73 -12.71
CA SER A 382 -1.69 31.27 -11.88
C SER A 382 -1.17 30.86 -10.51
N ILE A 383 -1.94 31.14 -9.45
CA ILE A 383 -1.64 30.68 -8.09
C ILE A 383 -2.47 29.42 -7.84
N ILE A 384 -1.81 28.31 -7.56
CA ILE A 384 -2.44 27.05 -7.18
C ILE A 384 -2.18 26.83 -5.69
N ASN A 385 -3.25 26.82 -4.90
CA ASN A 385 -3.19 26.44 -3.49
C ASN A 385 -3.24 24.91 -3.41
N SER A 386 -2.19 24.29 -2.87
CA SER A 386 -2.13 22.83 -2.76
C SER A 386 -1.54 22.38 -1.43
N TYR A 387 -1.96 21.22 -0.96
CA TYR A 387 -1.43 20.55 0.22
C TYR A 387 -0.25 19.66 -0.18
N PHE A 388 0.83 19.73 0.61
CA PHE A 388 2.03 18.92 0.42
C PHE A 388 2.69 18.70 1.79
N ASP A 389 2.02 17.91 2.62
CA ASP A 389 2.36 17.76 4.03
C ASP A 389 2.24 16.29 4.45
N ILE A 390 3.08 15.86 5.41
CA ILE A 390 3.03 14.52 6.00
C ILE A 390 2.83 14.67 7.51
N LEU A 391 1.73 14.14 8.01
CA LEU A 391 1.45 14.02 9.44
C LEU A 391 1.98 12.67 9.94
N ILE A 392 2.75 12.70 11.02
CA ILE A 392 3.20 11.53 11.76
C ILE A 392 2.61 11.62 13.15
N ARG A 393 1.79 10.64 13.54
CA ARG A 393 1.13 10.59 14.85
C ARG A 393 1.40 9.27 15.54
N TYR A 394 1.74 9.34 16.82
CA TYR A 394 1.98 8.21 17.71
C TYR A 394 1.33 8.49 19.07
N GLY A 395 0.24 7.79 19.38
CA GLY A 395 -0.60 8.11 20.53
C GLY A 395 -1.13 9.55 20.49
N ASP A 396 -0.75 10.34 21.51
CA ASP A 396 -1.05 11.77 21.66
C ASP A 396 -0.01 12.71 21.02
N GLN A 397 1.16 12.18 20.64
CA GLN A 397 2.22 12.96 20.01
C GLN A 397 2.01 13.03 18.50
N ASN A 398 2.24 14.21 17.93
CA ASN A 398 2.23 14.38 16.49
C ASN A 398 3.33 15.34 16.03
N VAL A 399 3.76 15.16 14.78
CA VAL A 399 4.66 16.06 14.06
C VAL A 399 4.14 16.17 12.63
N VAL A 400 4.12 17.39 12.12
CA VAL A 400 3.81 17.68 10.71
C VAL A 400 5.11 18.04 9.99
N LEU A 401 5.37 17.37 8.87
CA LEU A 401 6.41 17.72 7.92
C LEU A 401 5.77 18.47 6.77
N SER A 402 6.13 19.73 6.59
CA SER A 402 5.58 20.58 5.54
C SER A 402 6.46 20.59 4.29
N TYR A 403 5.96 21.21 3.22
CA TYR A 403 6.71 21.41 1.97
C TYR A 403 8.16 21.88 2.17
N SER A 404 8.39 22.82 3.09
CA SER A 404 9.73 23.35 3.39
C SER A 404 10.70 22.34 3.99
N ASP A 405 10.19 21.33 4.69
CA ASP A 405 11.00 20.29 5.31
C ASP A 405 11.37 19.20 4.30
N LEU A 406 10.42 18.89 3.41
CA LEU A 406 10.52 17.77 2.47
C LEU A 406 11.32 18.09 1.21
N ILE A 407 11.41 19.37 0.85
CA ILE A 407 11.87 19.82 -0.47
C ILE A 407 13.12 20.68 -0.37
N GLU A 408 14.09 20.36 -1.24
CA GLU A 408 15.26 21.17 -1.50
C GLU A 408 15.19 21.76 -2.91
N VAL A 409 15.53 23.04 -3.02
CA VAL A 409 15.45 23.81 -4.26
C VAL A 409 16.86 24.12 -4.73
N GLU A 410 17.28 23.49 -5.83
CA GLU A 410 18.61 23.69 -6.42
C GLU A 410 18.51 24.54 -7.70
N ALA A 411 19.50 25.42 -7.89
CA ALA A 411 19.64 26.17 -9.12
C ALA A 411 20.18 25.24 -10.22
N SER A 412 19.37 24.99 -11.25
CA SER A 412 19.78 24.16 -12.38
C SER A 412 20.81 24.88 -13.24
N ARG A 413 21.84 24.15 -13.71
CA ARG A 413 22.90 24.69 -14.58
C ARG A 413 22.39 25.27 -15.91
N ALA A 414 21.16 24.94 -16.30
CA ALA A 414 20.49 25.43 -17.51
C ALA A 414 19.61 26.70 -17.28
N GLY A 415 19.67 27.34 -16.11
CA GLY A 415 18.94 28.57 -15.82
C GLY A 415 17.50 28.38 -15.35
N GLY A 416 17.21 27.27 -14.67
CA GLY A 416 15.90 26.95 -14.08
C GLY A 416 15.98 26.56 -12.61
N VAL A 417 14.83 26.35 -11.97
CA VAL A 417 14.72 25.86 -10.60
C VAL A 417 14.45 24.35 -10.63
N GLU A 418 15.36 23.54 -10.09
CA GLU A 418 15.15 22.09 -9.92
C GLU A 418 14.69 21.83 -8.49
N VAL A 419 13.61 21.06 -8.34
CA VAL A 419 13.00 20.76 -7.05
C VAL A 419 13.21 19.27 -6.77
N ARG A 420 13.84 18.94 -5.64
CA ARG A 420 14.16 17.56 -5.26
C ARG A 420 13.71 17.28 -3.84
N LEU A 421 13.51 16.01 -3.52
CA LEU A 421 13.38 15.58 -2.12
C LEU A 421 14.73 15.72 -1.44
N ARG A 422 14.74 16.25 -0.22
CA ARG A 422 15.96 16.48 0.58
C ARG A 422 16.55 15.16 1.09
N ASN A 423 16.14 14.70 2.28
CA ASN A 423 16.46 13.38 2.79
C ASN A 423 15.24 12.79 3.50
N LEU A 424 14.26 12.37 2.69
CA LEU A 424 12.96 11.93 3.16
C LEU A 424 13.06 10.83 4.23
N GLU A 425 13.96 9.86 4.11
CA GLU A 425 14.11 8.82 5.13
C GLU A 425 14.58 9.38 6.46
N TYR A 426 15.57 10.28 6.44
CA TYR A 426 16.07 10.92 7.66
C TYR A 426 15.00 11.78 8.32
N ASP A 427 14.28 12.60 7.56
CA ASP A 427 13.26 13.51 8.08
C ASP A 427 12.08 12.72 8.67
N LEU A 428 11.64 11.64 8.00
CA LEU A 428 10.64 10.73 8.53
C LEU A 428 11.15 10.01 9.78
N THR A 429 12.33 9.39 9.73
CA THR A 429 12.86 8.59 10.85
C THR A 429 13.12 9.45 12.08
N SER A 430 13.68 10.63 11.91
CA SER A 430 13.92 11.57 13.02
C SER A 430 12.62 12.10 13.62
N SER A 431 11.60 12.34 12.80
CA SER A 431 10.26 12.76 13.26
C SER A 431 9.53 11.62 13.98
N ILE A 432 9.60 10.39 13.45
CA ILE A 432 9.09 9.18 14.11
C ILE A 432 9.80 8.99 15.43
N LYS A 433 11.13 9.11 15.46
CA LYS A 433 11.90 9.06 16.69
C LYS A 433 11.42 10.12 17.68
N LYS A 434 11.20 11.36 17.24
CA LYS A 434 10.71 12.44 18.11
C LYS A 434 9.34 12.11 18.73
N VAL A 435 8.38 11.62 17.95
CA VAL A 435 7.05 11.27 18.49
C VAL A 435 7.07 10.01 19.34
N VAL A 436 7.86 8.99 18.97
CA VAL A 436 7.96 7.72 19.72
C VAL A 436 8.66 7.92 21.06
N TYR A 437 9.74 8.72 21.10
CA TYR A 437 10.43 9.02 22.37
C TYR A 437 9.69 10.08 23.20
N GLY A 438 8.93 10.96 22.55
CA GLY A 438 8.03 11.89 23.23
C GLY A 438 6.79 11.19 23.80
N PHE A 439 6.39 10.07 23.22
CA PHE A 439 5.31 9.24 23.71
C PHE A 439 5.73 8.51 24.98
N GLN A 440 4.84 8.58 25.96
CA GLN A 440 5.02 7.96 27.27
C GLN A 440 3.84 7.02 27.44
N SER A 441 4.12 5.72 27.52
CA SER A 441 3.09 4.72 27.75
C SER A 441 2.48 4.89 29.14
N VAL A 442 1.26 4.40 29.31
CA VAL A 442 0.56 4.39 30.61
C VAL A 442 1.41 3.73 31.69
N GLU A 443 2.09 2.62 31.34
CA GLU A 443 3.02 1.92 32.23
C GLU A 443 4.17 2.83 32.70
N ALA A 444 4.77 3.62 31.81
CA ALA A 444 5.85 4.53 32.17
C ALA A 444 5.37 5.64 33.11
N ILE A 445 4.16 6.16 32.88
CA ILE A 445 3.54 7.18 33.73
C ILE A 445 3.25 6.61 35.12
N LEU A 446 2.64 5.41 35.18
CA LEU A 446 2.31 4.74 36.44
C LEU A 446 3.56 4.32 37.24
N ALA A 447 4.64 3.92 36.56
CA ALA A 447 5.91 3.59 37.20
C ALA A 447 6.59 4.81 37.85
N ALA A 448 6.37 6.01 37.29
CA ALA A 448 6.91 7.26 37.82
C ALA A 448 6.10 7.82 39.00
N LEU A 449 4.91 7.29 39.28
CA LEU A 449 4.12 7.69 40.44
C LEU A 449 4.74 7.15 41.73
N GLU A 450 5.07 8.05 42.65
CA GLU A 450 5.55 7.68 43.99
C GLU A 450 4.45 6.96 44.78
N GLU A 451 3.23 7.50 44.74
CA GLU A 451 2.02 6.96 45.38
C GLU A 451 1.05 6.33 44.35
N PRO A 452 0.26 5.32 44.72
CA PRO A 452 -0.71 4.72 43.81
C PRO A 452 -1.82 5.71 43.44
N ALA A 453 -2.25 5.67 42.19
CA ALA A 453 -3.39 6.42 41.70
C ALA A 453 -4.71 5.71 42.04
N GLU A 454 -5.70 6.46 42.51
CA GLU A 454 -7.06 6.00 42.76
C GLU A 454 -8.04 6.78 41.86
N LEU A 455 -8.71 6.06 40.96
CA LEU A 455 -9.77 6.60 40.12
C LEU A 455 -11.14 6.31 40.75
N THR A 456 -11.88 7.35 41.12
CA THR A 456 -13.25 7.21 41.63
C THR A 456 -14.27 7.65 40.59
N ILE A 457 -15.15 6.74 40.21
CA ILE A 457 -16.25 6.98 39.27
C ILE A 457 -17.52 7.22 40.10
N TYR A 458 -17.97 8.48 40.13
CA TYR A 458 -19.22 8.85 40.78
C TYR A 458 -20.37 8.72 39.79
N VAL A 459 -21.23 7.73 40.02
CA VAL A 459 -22.39 7.44 39.16
C VAL A 459 -23.64 7.23 40.00
N THR A 460 -24.76 7.81 39.59
CA THR A 460 -26.09 7.56 40.19
C THR A 460 -26.94 6.77 39.19
N PRO A 461 -26.97 5.42 39.26
CA PRO A 461 -27.61 4.59 38.25
C PRO A 461 -29.12 4.84 38.14
N ASP A 462 -29.77 5.10 39.27
CA ASP A 462 -31.24 5.22 39.36
C ASP A 462 -31.79 6.48 38.67
N THR A 463 -30.98 7.54 38.59
CA THR A 463 -31.36 8.82 37.96
C THR A 463 -30.64 9.08 36.65
N LEU A 464 -29.86 8.12 36.15
CA LEU A 464 -29.10 8.26 34.91
C LEU A 464 -30.06 8.29 33.70
N PRO A 465 -29.96 9.27 32.79
CA PRO A 465 -30.76 9.29 31.56
C PRO A 465 -30.62 8.01 30.73
N GLY A 466 -31.73 7.53 30.16
CA GLY A 466 -31.77 6.26 29.41
C GLY A 466 -30.79 6.19 28.23
N TRP A 467 -30.54 7.30 27.53
CA TRP A 467 -29.58 7.34 26.42
C TRP A 467 -28.14 7.03 26.85
N LEU A 468 -27.72 7.45 28.05
CA LEU A 468 -26.40 7.11 28.61
C LEU A 468 -26.32 5.65 29.08
N GLN A 469 -27.44 5.07 29.53
CA GLN A 469 -27.52 3.66 29.90
C GLN A 469 -27.52 2.74 28.67
N GLU A 470 -28.27 3.11 27.63
CA GLU A 470 -28.38 2.36 26.37
C GLU A 470 -27.06 2.38 25.58
N GLU A 471 -26.33 3.50 25.59
CA GLU A 471 -24.98 3.61 25.00
C GLU A 471 -23.89 2.95 25.88
N GLY A 472 -24.21 2.53 27.10
CA GLY A 472 -23.28 1.81 27.97
C GLY A 472 -22.10 2.66 28.45
N VAL A 473 -22.28 3.97 28.62
CA VAL A 473 -21.19 4.91 28.96
C VAL A 473 -20.55 4.59 30.32
N PRO A 474 -21.32 4.38 31.42
CA PRO A 474 -20.71 4.00 32.70
C PRO A 474 -19.90 2.70 32.63
N GLN A 475 -20.39 1.71 31.90
CA GLN A 475 -19.71 0.43 31.70
C GLN A 475 -18.44 0.59 30.87
N THR A 476 -18.43 1.51 29.91
CA THR A 476 -17.25 1.83 29.10
C THR A 476 -16.16 2.47 29.97
N ILE A 477 -16.52 3.41 30.85
CA ILE A 477 -15.58 4.03 31.79
C ILE A 477 -15.01 2.99 32.77
N GLU A 478 -15.88 2.14 33.32
CA GLU A 478 -15.46 1.08 34.24
C GLU A 478 -14.53 0.07 33.54
N LYS A 479 -14.85 -0.34 32.31
CA LYS A 479 -14.02 -1.26 31.51
C LYS A 479 -12.62 -0.66 31.28
N VAL A 480 -12.53 0.59 30.85
CA VAL A 480 -11.24 1.26 30.63
C VAL A 480 -10.44 1.35 31.93
N ALA A 481 -11.09 1.70 33.04
CA ALA A 481 -10.42 1.76 34.35
C ALA A 481 -9.92 0.39 34.81
N GLN A 482 -10.69 -0.66 34.54
CA GLN A 482 -10.31 -2.05 34.82
C GLN A 482 -9.10 -2.49 33.99
N ASP A 483 -9.09 -2.19 32.69
CA ASP A 483 -7.97 -2.51 31.80
C ASP A 483 -6.67 -1.83 32.28
N ILE A 484 -6.73 -0.54 32.61
CA ILE A 484 -5.58 0.21 33.14
C ILE A 484 -5.14 -0.38 34.50
N ALA A 485 -6.08 -0.72 35.38
CA ALA A 485 -5.76 -1.32 36.68
C ALA A 485 -5.07 -2.68 36.54
N ALA A 486 -5.50 -3.53 35.60
CA ALA A 486 -4.92 -4.85 35.34
C ALA A 486 -3.46 -4.76 34.87
N GLU A 487 -3.13 -3.74 34.09
CA GLU A 487 -1.78 -3.50 33.57
C GLU A 487 -0.87 -2.76 34.57
N SER A 488 -1.44 -2.11 35.59
CA SER A 488 -0.71 -1.22 36.51
C SER A 488 0.18 -1.90 37.56
N GLY A 489 0.09 -3.22 37.75
CA GLY A 489 0.81 -3.92 38.81
C GLY A 489 0.49 -3.43 40.23
N GLY A 490 -0.70 -2.83 40.45
CA GLY A 490 -1.15 -2.30 41.75
C GLY A 490 -0.84 -0.82 41.99
N LYS A 491 -0.26 -0.11 41.01
CA LYS A 491 -0.04 1.34 41.05
C LYS A 491 -1.27 2.16 40.63
N PHE A 492 -2.29 1.51 40.07
CA PHE A 492 -3.57 2.13 39.75
C PHE A 492 -4.72 1.27 40.30
N THR A 493 -5.65 1.92 40.98
CA THR A 493 -6.86 1.29 41.52
C THR A 493 -8.08 2.11 41.10
N TYR A 494 -9.23 1.47 40.98
CA TYR A 494 -10.48 2.17 40.68
C TYR A 494 -11.59 1.74 41.62
N LYS A 495 -12.55 2.65 41.85
CA LYS A 495 -13.77 2.41 42.62
C LYS A 495 -14.96 3.10 41.96
N VAL A 496 -16.11 2.44 42.01
CA VAL A 496 -17.39 3.02 41.60
C VAL A 496 -18.18 3.38 42.84
N VAL A 497 -18.63 4.62 42.95
CA VAL A 497 -19.33 5.14 44.12
C VAL A 497 -20.67 5.74 43.70
N ASN A 498 -21.74 5.26 44.31
CA ASN A 498 -23.05 5.88 44.16
C ASN A 498 -23.29 6.87 45.32
N PRO A 499 -23.29 8.20 45.08
CA PRO A 499 -23.50 9.20 46.13
C PRO A 499 -24.92 9.21 46.70
N ASP A 500 -25.87 8.52 46.07
CA ASP A 500 -27.26 8.41 46.53
C ASP A 500 -27.56 7.13 47.31
N ALA A 501 -26.59 6.22 47.40
CA ALA A 501 -26.76 4.97 48.14
C ALA A 501 -26.86 5.23 49.66
N PRO A 502 -27.70 4.50 50.40
CA PRO A 502 -27.86 4.67 51.85
C PRO A 502 -26.56 4.47 52.67
N ASP A 503 -25.62 3.72 52.11
CA ASP A 503 -24.31 3.35 52.66
C ASP A 503 -23.14 4.04 51.93
N SER A 504 -23.41 5.12 51.18
CA SER A 504 -22.38 5.82 50.42
C SER A 504 -21.29 6.42 51.32
N PRO A 505 -20.01 6.27 50.96
CA PRO A 505 -18.89 6.85 51.72
C PRO A 505 -18.80 8.38 51.59
N VAL A 506 -19.56 8.99 50.67
CA VAL A 506 -19.55 10.44 50.41
C VAL A 506 -20.96 10.96 50.21
N THR A 507 -21.20 12.22 50.58
CA THR A 507 -22.47 12.89 50.31
C THR A 507 -22.39 13.81 49.10
N ARG A 508 -23.54 14.10 48.46
CA ARG A 508 -23.61 15.08 47.34
C ARG A 508 -23.02 16.44 47.71
N GLN A 509 -23.15 16.86 48.97
CA GLN A 509 -22.63 18.15 49.45
C GLN A 509 -21.12 18.12 49.62
N GLU A 510 -20.58 17.01 50.12
CA GLU A 510 -19.14 16.79 50.26
C GLU A 510 -18.43 16.72 48.89
N LEU A 511 -19.08 16.18 47.86
CA LEU A 511 -18.56 16.21 46.47
C LEU A 511 -18.44 17.65 45.93
N TYR A 512 -19.38 18.51 46.26
CA TYR A 512 -19.32 19.92 45.89
C TYR A 512 -18.25 20.67 46.68
N ASP A 513 -18.19 20.48 47.99
CA ASP A 513 -17.25 21.20 48.86
C ASP A 513 -15.79 20.77 48.61
N THR A 514 -15.56 19.48 48.30
CA THR A 514 -14.21 18.92 48.11
C THR A 514 -13.72 19.07 46.67
N TYR A 515 -14.58 18.80 45.69
CA TYR A 515 -14.19 18.68 44.28
C TYR A 515 -14.87 19.71 43.36
N GLY A 516 -15.78 20.54 43.89
CA GLY A 516 -16.57 21.48 43.08
C GLY A 516 -17.57 20.79 42.15
N LEU A 517 -17.84 19.49 42.34
CA LEU A 517 -18.67 18.71 41.43
C LEU A 517 -20.15 19.02 41.67
N GLN A 518 -20.83 19.45 40.61
CA GLN A 518 -22.27 19.66 40.60
C GLN A 518 -22.98 18.52 39.86
N PRO A 519 -24.17 18.11 40.32
CA PRO A 519 -24.95 17.10 39.62
C PRO A 519 -25.53 17.68 38.33
N PHE A 520 -25.64 16.83 37.31
CA PHE A 520 -26.29 17.19 36.04
C PHE A 520 -27.81 17.07 36.19
N ALA A 521 -28.57 18.01 35.61
CA ALA A 521 -30.02 17.90 35.55
C ALA A 521 -30.42 16.82 34.53
N VAL A 522 -31.33 15.91 34.91
CA VAL A 522 -31.84 14.86 34.02
C VAL A 522 -32.65 15.46 32.87
N SER A 523 -33.39 16.52 33.15
CA SER A 523 -34.19 17.28 32.18
C SER A 523 -34.32 18.73 32.64
N PRO A 524 -34.41 19.71 31.73
CA PRO A 524 -34.66 21.12 32.09
C PRO A 524 -35.95 21.34 32.89
N PHE A 525 -36.86 20.36 32.89
CA PHE A 525 -38.15 20.40 33.54
C PHE A 525 -38.30 19.43 34.72
N SER A 526 -37.24 18.70 35.09
CA SER A 526 -37.23 17.76 36.22
C SER A 526 -36.34 18.30 37.35
N ASN A 527 -36.73 18.02 38.61
CA ASN A 527 -35.87 18.26 39.77
C ASN A 527 -34.89 17.10 40.02
N GLU A 528 -34.94 16.06 39.19
CA GLU A 528 -34.02 14.93 39.26
C GLU A 528 -32.66 15.32 38.68
N SER A 529 -31.62 14.85 39.35
CA SER A 529 -30.24 15.14 38.99
C SER A 529 -29.38 13.91 39.22
N TYR A 530 -28.35 13.77 38.39
CA TYR A 530 -27.47 12.60 38.36
C TYR A 530 -26.00 13.01 38.43
N TYR A 531 -25.15 12.13 38.96
CA TYR A 531 -23.71 12.22 38.87
C TYR A 531 -23.20 11.28 37.78
N LEU A 532 -22.29 11.77 36.95
CA LEU A 532 -21.44 10.99 36.08
C LEU A 532 -20.10 11.74 36.00
N HIS A 533 -19.32 11.64 37.07
CA HIS A 533 -18.04 12.34 37.20
C HIS A 533 -16.94 11.34 37.50
N VAL A 534 -15.77 11.57 36.91
CA VAL A 534 -14.59 10.73 37.11
C VAL A 534 -13.52 11.57 37.79
N VAL A 535 -13.02 11.11 38.93
CA VAL A 535 -12.02 11.84 39.72
C VAL A 535 -10.80 10.96 39.89
N LEU A 536 -9.63 11.50 39.52
CA LEU A 536 -8.34 10.86 39.72
C LEU A 536 -7.65 11.51 40.92
N ARG A 537 -7.20 10.68 41.87
CA ARG A 537 -6.42 11.11 43.03
C ARG A 537 -5.07 10.40 43.06
N VAL A 538 -4.00 11.16 43.30
CA VAL A 538 -2.67 10.63 43.60
C VAL A 538 -2.12 11.45 44.77
N GLY A 539 -2.00 10.83 45.94
CA GLY A 539 -1.69 11.53 47.19
C GLY A 539 -2.64 12.68 47.48
N ASP A 540 -2.06 13.89 47.54
CA ASP A 540 -2.79 15.15 47.79
C ASP A 540 -3.28 15.84 46.51
N GLN A 541 -2.86 15.37 45.33
CA GLN A 541 -3.29 15.93 44.05
C GLN A 541 -4.58 15.25 43.60
N THR A 542 -5.58 16.06 43.29
CA THR A 542 -6.87 15.59 42.75
C THR A 542 -7.14 16.28 41.42
N GLN A 543 -7.57 15.51 40.43
CA GLN A 543 -7.96 16.02 39.14
C GLN A 543 -9.26 15.39 38.65
N VAL A 544 -10.20 16.22 38.22
CA VAL A 544 -11.42 15.78 37.56
C VAL A 544 -11.10 15.45 36.10
N VAL A 545 -11.55 14.28 35.66
CA VAL A 545 -11.35 13.77 34.30
C VAL A 545 -12.60 14.06 33.48
N TYR A 546 -12.41 14.77 32.37
CA TYR A 546 -13.46 15.08 31.40
C TYR A 546 -13.15 14.37 30.09
N PRO A 547 -13.77 13.23 29.79
CA PRO A 547 -13.67 12.61 28.48
C PRO A 547 -14.24 13.57 27.41
N SER A 548 -13.49 13.76 26.33
CA SER A 548 -13.90 14.58 25.19
C SER A 548 -14.35 13.68 24.04
N GLY A 549 -15.45 14.02 23.35
CA GLY A 549 -15.89 13.28 22.16
C GLY A 549 -17.20 12.51 22.35
N GLU A 550 -17.34 11.38 21.64
CA GLU A 550 -18.54 10.53 21.62
C GLU A 550 -18.57 9.51 22.79
N MET A 551 -17.72 9.71 23.81
CA MET A 551 -17.56 8.79 24.95
C MET A 551 -17.17 7.36 24.54
N ALA A 552 -16.45 7.22 23.42
CA ALA A 552 -15.90 5.94 23.01
C ALA A 552 -14.78 5.48 23.94
N GLU A 553 -14.45 4.19 23.91
CA GLU A 553 -13.41 3.59 24.76
C GLU A 553 -12.05 4.30 24.63
N ALA A 554 -11.66 4.69 23.41
CA ALA A 554 -10.42 5.41 23.15
C ALA A 554 -10.42 6.83 23.74
N ASP A 555 -11.56 7.53 23.69
CA ASP A 555 -11.72 8.89 24.21
C ASP A 555 -11.58 8.90 25.74
N VAL A 556 -12.26 7.95 26.40
CA VAL A 556 -12.21 7.78 27.85
C VAL A 556 -10.81 7.40 28.31
N ARG A 557 -10.17 6.45 27.63
CA ARG A 557 -8.79 6.04 27.89
C ARG A 557 -7.83 7.24 27.80
N THR A 558 -7.89 7.99 26.70
CA THR A 558 -7.07 9.18 26.47
C THR A 558 -7.26 10.23 27.57
N ALA A 559 -8.50 10.41 28.05
CA ALA A 559 -8.80 11.37 29.09
C ALA A 559 -8.22 10.98 30.46
N ILE A 560 -8.31 9.70 30.83
CA ILE A 560 -7.71 9.17 32.07
C ILE A 560 -6.18 9.26 32.00
N GLU A 561 -5.58 8.87 30.87
CA GLU A 561 -4.13 8.99 30.66
C GLU A 561 -3.64 10.43 30.72
N SER A 562 -4.37 11.37 30.10
CA SER A 562 -4.06 12.79 30.18
C SER A 562 -4.14 13.31 31.61
N ALA A 563 -5.05 12.78 32.43
CA ALA A 563 -5.13 13.14 33.83
C ALA A 563 -3.95 12.58 34.63
N LEU A 564 -3.57 11.32 34.40
CA LEU A 564 -2.38 10.72 35.00
C LEU A 564 -1.10 11.51 34.65
N LYS A 565 -0.93 11.94 33.39
CA LYS A 565 0.21 12.76 32.95
C LYS A 565 0.32 14.11 33.66
N ARG A 566 -0.82 14.73 34.00
CA ARG A 566 -0.84 16.04 34.68
C ARG A 566 -0.47 15.95 36.15
N VAL A 567 -0.65 14.78 36.75
CA VAL A 567 -0.38 14.53 38.17
C VAL A 567 0.99 13.87 38.37
N ALA A 568 1.48 13.15 37.37
CA ALA A 568 2.79 12.51 37.43
C ALA A 568 3.95 13.53 37.25
N PRO A 569 5.03 13.42 38.06
CA PRO A 569 6.19 14.32 37.95
C PRO A 569 7.00 14.05 36.68
N GLY A 570 7.43 15.11 35.99
CA GLY A 570 8.31 15.02 34.81
C GLY A 570 7.60 14.86 33.46
N PHE A 571 6.27 14.80 33.43
CA PHE A 571 5.49 14.60 32.20
C PHE A 571 4.88 15.89 31.63
N LEU A 572 4.85 16.98 32.40
CA LEU A 572 4.39 18.29 31.95
C LEU A 572 5.53 19.08 31.26
N GLN A 573 5.21 19.73 30.14
CA GLN A 573 6.12 20.68 29.50
C GLN A 573 6.11 22.01 30.25
N VAL A 574 7.29 22.58 30.50
CA VAL A 574 7.44 23.92 31.06
C VAL A 574 7.30 24.93 29.92
N VAL A 575 6.19 25.67 29.90
CA VAL A 575 5.98 26.77 28.95
C VAL A 575 6.50 28.06 29.56
N GLY A 576 7.56 28.61 28.96
CA GLY A 576 8.05 29.95 29.30
C GLY A 576 7.23 31.02 28.58
N LEU A 577 6.41 31.76 29.32
CA LEU A 577 5.71 32.93 28.77
C LEU A 577 6.62 34.15 28.86
N TRP A 578 7.15 34.58 27.71
CA TRP A 578 7.84 35.87 27.61
C TRP A 578 6.84 36.94 27.22
N THR A 579 6.54 37.85 28.14
CA THR A 579 5.76 39.06 27.85
C THR A 579 6.72 40.23 27.65
N PRO A 580 6.54 41.06 26.60
CA PRO A 580 7.33 42.27 26.45
C PRO A 580 7.18 43.17 27.69
N PRO A 581 8.23 43.92 28.07
CA PRO A 581 8.18 44.81 29.22
C PRO A 581 7.07 45.87 29.04
N ALA A 582 6.33 46.16 30.10
CA ALA A 582 5.18 47.07 30.08
C ALA A 582 5.58 48.55 29.89
N GLU A 583 6.87 48.88 30.07
CA GLU A 583 7.40 50.20 29.79
C GLU A 583 8.27 50.16 28.53
N PRO A 584 7.98 50.96 27.49
CA PRO A 584 8.80 51.03 26.29
C PRO A 584 10.17 51.59 26.67
N THR A 585 11.20 50.75 26.64
CA THR A 585 12.57 51.19 26.87
C THR A 585 13.14 51.75 25.59
N GLN A 586 13.62 52.99 25.65
CA GLN A 586 14.26 53.64 24.52
C GLN A 586 15.68 53.06 24.35
N ASP A 587 15.98 52.54 23.15
CA ASP A 587 17.33 52.16 22.74
C ASP A 587 18.27 53.39 22.85
N MET A 588 19.57 53.18 23.07
CA MET A 588 20.64 54.19 22.92
C MET A 588 20.57 55.01 21.61
N PHE A 589 19.89 54.51 20.58
CA PHE A 589 19.62 55.19 19.31
C PHE A 589 18.28 55.96 19.26
N GLY A 590 17.56 56.07 20.37
CA GLY A 590 16.34 56.88 20.49
C GLY A 590 15.08 56.22 19.89
N GLN A 591 15.14 54.96 19.47
CA GLN A 591 13.99 54.20 18.97
C GLN A 591 13.22 53.59 20.15
N MET A 592 11.88 53.71 20.14
CA MET A 592 11.03 52.98 21.09
C MET A 592 10.95 51.51 20.65
N GLN A 593 11.32 50.59 21.55
CA GLN A 593 11.10 49.15 21.39
C GLN A 593 9.80 48.74 22.07
#